data_AF-A0A6J0HVH8-F1
#
_entry.id   AF-A0A6J0HVH8-F1
#
_cell.length_a   1.000
_cell.length_b   1.000
_cell.length_c   1.000
_cell.angle_alpha   90.00
_cell.angle_beta   90.00
_cell.angle_gamma   90.00
#
_symmetry.space_group_name_H-M   'P 1'
#
loop_
_entity.id
_entity.type
_entity.pdbx_description
1 polymer ?
#
loop_
_entity_poly.entity_id
_entity_poly.type
_entity_poly.pdbx_seq_one_letter_code
_entity_poly.pdbx_strand_id
1 'polypeptide(L)'
;MEKASAEFEGGASLEAELSCSICLCLYKDPVSLSCSHTFCQQCIKKTFAAQLQSQAPLSCPMCRLHLGPNLELQKNFHLCNIVKAFQAKTSEEKQGKGSEEGETEVFPCEYCLDKTQPALKTCLVCDASLCQAHLNKHNSKASYQDHIVVEVGAGGVAEERRCPEHGRMLECYCSREEQYICMLCAIRGAHVNHEVLTLKEGHDKQLTKLLNKMTCLQLYERAIVTALEDLQKSENQIKTNTKTVTSQIQKLFDEIKTELIKKEKMILSDIQSNEKKQLAYIDYLKKNMEHRREEVERNLQLLQKLREQQDIFLFFKEFHVAILATDRIARQNSNIYRADVVVVEETDGVGIRRYQDKIRDSMKGLDCIFRELQDKLTKQMKCNSGALVPLQTPKC
;
A
#
# COMPACT_ATOMS: atom_id res chain seq x y z
N MET A 1 -1.87 40.74 -20.41
CA MET A 1 -1.24 40.17 -19.19
C MET A 1 -1.88 38.81 -18.98
N GLU A 2 -1.39 37.82 -19.72
CA GLU A 2 -1.87 36.44 -19.72
C GLU A 2 -0.91 35.57 -18.91
N LYS A 3 -1.50 34.69 -18.10
CA LYS A 3 -0.83 33.60 -17.39
C LYS A 3 -0.50 32.47 -18.38
N ALA A 4 0.67 31.88 -18.25
CA ALA A 4 1.03 30.55 -18.75
C ALA A 4 1.90 29.87 -17.66
N SER A 5 1.43 28.79 -17.03
CA SER A 5 1.72 27.37 -17.35
C SER A 5 3.16 26.99 -16.98
N ALA A 6 3.44 26.40 -15.82
CA ALA A 6 3.35 24.97 -15.45
C ALA A 6 4.62 24.14 -15.83
N GLU A 7 5.28 23.65 -14.78
CA GLU A 7 5.88 22.31 -14.59
C GLU A 7 6.88 21.73 -15.62
N PHE A 8 8.15 21.53 -15.22
CA PHE A 8 8.85 20.23 -15.22
C PHE A 8 10.27 20.36 -14.62
N GLU A 9 10.45 19.98 -13.35
CA GLU A 9 11.77 19.70 -12.75
C GLU A 9 11.93 18.18 -12.70
N GLY A 10 12.97 17.65 -13.36
CA GLY A 10 13.26 16.20 -13.33
C GLY A 10 14.12 15.68 -14.48
N GLY A 11 15.19 16.39 -14.85
CA GLY A 11 16.17 15.88 -15.82
C GLY A 11 17.26 15.09 -15.12
N ALA A 12 17.06 13.78 -14.89
CA ALA A 12 18.19 12.89 -14.63
C ALA A 12 19.05 12.83 -15.91
N SER A 13 20.35 13.12 -15.81
CA SER A 13 21.26 12.92 -16.95
C SER A 13 21.21 11.45 -17.38
N LEU A 14 21.03 11.17 -18.68
CA LEU A 14 21.00 9.82 -19.26
C LEU A 14 22.23 8.96 -18.85
N GLU A 15 23.34 9.61 -18.51
CA GLU A 15 24.55 8.99 -17.95
C GLU A 15 24.29 8.29 -16.60
N ALA A 16 23.41 8.85 -15.75
CA ALA A 16 23.05 8.25 -14.47
C ALA A 16 22.26 6.95 -14.65
N GLU A 17 21.43 6.85 -15.69
CA GLU A 17 20.68 5.63 -16.02
C GLU A 17 21.57 4.53 -16.60
N LEU A 18 22.68 4.92 -17.23
CA LEU A 18 23.66 4.01 -17.85
C LEU A 18 24.86 3.69 -16.93
N SER A 19 24.80 4.07 -15.66
CA SER A 19 25.87 3.90 -14.69
C SER A 19 25.62 2.73 -13.73
N CYS A 20 26.68 1.99 -13.43
CA CYS A 20 26.65 0.90 -12.46
C CYS A 20 26.62 1.46 -11.03
N SER A 21 25.70 0.97 -10.21
CA SER A 21 25.53 1.39 -8.80
C SER A 21 26.66 0.98 -7.86
N ILE A 22 27.61 0.15 -8.30
CA ILE A 22 28.77 -0.26 -7.48
C ILE A 22 29.99 0.62 -7.77
N CYS A 23 30.40 0.73 -9.04
CA CYS A 23 31.57 1.53 -9.41
C CYS A 23 31.24 2.99 -9.76
N LEU A 24 29.96 3.32 -9.90
CA LEU A 24 29.45 4.64 -10.29
C LEU A 24 30.03 5.13 -11.64
N CYS A 25 30.35 4.17 -12.52
CA CYS A 25 30.80 4.43 -13.88
C CYS A 25 29.84 3.76 -14.87
N LEU A 26 29.88 4.17 -16.14
CA LEU A 26 29.16 3.51 -17.23
C LEU A 26 29.39 1.99 -17.22
N TYR A 27 28.34 1.21 -17.54
CA TYR A 27 28.44 -0.24 -17.47
C TYR A 27 29.54 -0.80 -18.40
N LYS A 28 30.46 -1.56 -17.81
CA LYS A 28 31.46 -2.36 -18.53
C LYS A 28 31.13 -3.83 -18.38
N ASP A 29 30.81 -4.47 -19.50
CA ASP A 29 30.27 -5.84 -19.55
C ASP A 29 29.10 -6.03 -18.55
N PRO A 30 27.98 -5.30 -18.71
CA PRO A 30 26.82 -5.42 -17.83
C PRO A 30 26.30 -6.86 -17.75
N VAL A 31 25.97 -7.30 -16.54
CA VAL A 31 25.32 -8.57 -16.24
C VAL A 31 24.05 -8.30 -15.46
N SER A 32 22.94 -8.86 -15.91
CA SER A 32 21.64 -8.77 -15.24
C SER A 32 21.43 -9.98 -14.34
N LEU A 33 21.03 -9.73 -13.09
CA LEU A 33 20.69 -10.78 -12.14
C LEU A 33 19.23 -11.21 -12.31
N SER A 34 18.82 -12.31 -11.67
CA SER A 34 17.42 -12.78 -11.67
C SER A 34 16.42 -11.79 -11.06
N CYS A 35 16.91 -10.83 -10.26
CA CYS A 35 16.14 -9.70 -9.75
C CYS A 35 16.10 -8.48 -10.69
N SER A 36 16.51 -8.62 -11.95
CA SER A 36 16.57 -7.57 -12.99
C SER A 36 17.51 -6.38 -12.73
N HIS A 37 18.16 -6.30 -11.57
CA HIS A 37 19.26 -5.36 -11.34
C HIS A 37 20.50 -5.74 -12.18
N THR A 38 21.16 -4.72 -12.72
CA THR A 38 22.30 -4.89 -13.63
C THR A 38 23.55 -4.23 -13.04
N PHE A 39 24.70 -4.88 -13.22
CA PHE A 39 25.99 -4.44 -12.69
C PHE A 39 27.11 -4.75 -13.69
N CYS A 40 28.26 -4.07 -13.60
CA CYS A 40 29.44 -4.49 -14.33
C CYS A 40 29.87 -5.91 -13.89
N GLN A 41 30.23 -6.77 -14.83
CA GLN A 41 30.61 -8.16 -14.54
C GLN A 41 31.69 -8.27 -13.44
N GLN A 42 32.69 -7.38 -13.47
CA GLN A 42 33.75 -7.38 -12.45
C GLN A 42 33.27 -6.90 -11.08
N CYS A 43 32.35 -5.93 -11.05
CA CYS A 43 31.81 -5.39 -9.80
C CYS A 43 31.03 -6.46 -9.05
N ILE A 44 30.13 -7.17 -9.75
CA ILE A 44 29.32 -8.20 -9.12
C ILE A 44 30.14 -9.43 -8.71
N LYS A 45 31.15 -9.82 -9.51
CA LYS A 45 32.09 -10.90 -9.15
C LYS A 45 32.86 -10.59 -7.86
N LYS A 46 33.34 -9.35 -7.69
CA LYS A 46 34.02 -8.93 -6.46
C LYS A 46 33.10 -8.98 -5.24
N THR A 47 31.85 -8.53 -5.39
CA THR A 47 30.87 -8.58 -4.30
C THR A 47 30.54 -10.01 -3.90
N PHE A 48 30.36 -10.92 -4.86
CA PHE A 48 30.13 -12.33 -4.58
C PHE A 48 31.35 -13.02 -3.95
N ALA A 49 32.57 -12.69 -4.39
CA ALA A 49 33.78 -13.21 -3.77
C ALA A 49 33.89 -12.80 -2.29
N ALA A 50 33.55 -11.55 -1.94
CA ALA A 50 33.53 -11.07 -0.56
C ALA A 50 32.43 -11.73 0.29
N GLN A 51 31.25 -12.00 -0.30
CA GLN A 51 30.17 -12.73 0.36
C GLN A 51 30.56 -14.18 0.66
N LEU A 52 31.19 -14.87 -0.30
CA LEU A 52 31.69 -16.24 -0.09
C LEU A 52 32.78 -16.29 0.98
N GLN A 53 33.70 -15.32 1.00
CA GLN A 53 34.76 -15.24 2.03
C GLN A 53 34.20 -15.06 3.45
N SER A 54 33.05 -14.39 3.58
CA SER A 54 32.36 -14.18 4.86
C SER A 54 31.31 -15.25 5.19
N GLN A 55 31.26 -16.35 4.42
CA GLN A 55 30.25 -17.42 4.54
C GLN A 55 28.80 -16.92 4.44
N ALA A 56 28.58 -15.76 3.81
CA ALA A 56 27.26 -15.19 3.58
C ALA A 56 26.64 -15.74 2.27
N PRO A 57 25.31 -15.92 2.21
CA PRO A 57 24.64 -16.31 0.98
C PRO A 57 24.78 -15.23 -0.10
N LEU A 58 24.89 -15.67 -1.36
CA LEU A 58 24.94 -14.78 -2.52
C LEU A 58 23.67 -13.95 -2.57
N SER A 59 23.81 -12.63 -2.56
CA SER A 59 22.66 -11.73 -2.58
C SER A 59 22.91 -10.49 -3.43
N CYS A 60 21.84 -10.00 -4.07
CA CYS A 60 21.90 -8.79 -4.89
C CYS A 60 22.31 -7.58 -4.04
N PRO A 61 23.32 -6.79 -4.45
CA PRO A 61 23.77 -5.61 -3.70
C PRO A 61 22.71 -4.50 -3.56
N MET A 62 21.75 -4.43 -4.48
CA MET A 62 20.71 -3.39 -4.49
C MET A 62 19.45 -3.79 -3.69
N CYS A 63 18.87 -4.95 -3.98
CA CYS A 63 17.60 -5.36 -3.35
C CYS A 63 17.75 -6.46 -2.29
N ARG A 64 18.98 -6.96 -2.06
CA ARG A 64 19.28 -8.04 -1.10
C ARG A 64 18.54 -9.36 -1.36
N LEU A 65 17.96 -9.54 -2.56
CA LEU A 65 17.36 -10.82 -2.95
C LEU A 65 18.45 -11.90 -2.96
N HIS A 66 18.15 -13.04 -2.34
CA HIS A 66 19.04 -14.20 -2.32
C HIS A 66 19.09 -14.85 -3.71
N LEU A 67 20.29 -15.10 -4.18
CA LEU A 67 20.59 -15.72 -5.47
C LEU A 67 21.03 -17.15 -5.22
N GLY A 68 20.50 -18.11 -5.98
CA GLY A 68 20.83 -19.52 -5.84
C GLY A 68 22.31 -19.83 -6.12
N PRO A 69 22.82 -21.00 -5.73
CA PRO A 69 24.24 -21.36 -5.84
C PRO A 69 24.73 -21.52 -7.30
N ASN A 70 23.84 -21.79 -8.25
CA ASN A 70 24.17 -21.97 -9.67
C ASN A 70 23.89 -20.69 -10.47
N LEU A 71 24.61 -19.61 -10.17
CA LEU A 71 24.44 -18.34 -10.86
C LEU A 71 25.46 -18.21 -12.00
N GLU A 72 25.02 -18.46 -13.22
CA GLU A 72 25.80 -18.15 -14.42
C GLU A 72 25.59 -16.68 -14.81
N LEU A 73 26.67 -15.89 -14.79
CA LEU A 73 26.64 -14.47 -15.09
C LEU A 73 26.67 -14.24 -16.61
N GLN A 74 25.49 -14.18 -17.23
CA GLN A 74 25.34 -13.87 -18.66
C GLN A 74 25.42 -12.36 -18.93
N LYS A 75 26.18 -11.99 -19.96
CA LYS A 75 26.32 -10.60 -20.38
C LYS A 75 25.01 -10.09 -21.01
N ASN A 76 24.61 -8.88 -20.65
CA ASN A 76 23.51 -8.19 -21.28
C ASN A 76 24.02 -7.44 -22.53
N PHE A 77 23.97 -8.14 -23.68
CA PHE A 77 24.44 -7.59 -24.96
C PHE A 77 23.70 -6.32 -25.40
N HIS A 78 22.41 -6.19 -25.06
CA HIS A 78 21.63 -5.00 -25.37
C HIS A 78 22.17 -3.78 -24.63
N LEU A 79 22.39 -3.89 -23.32
CA LEU A 79 22.92 -2.77 -22.53
C LEU A 79 24.38 -2.44 -22.90
N CYS A 80 25.19 -3.45 -23.26
CA CYS A 80 26.50 -3.21 -23.87
C CYS A 80 26.41 -2.31 -25.11
N ASN A 81 25.47 -2.59 -26.01
CA ASN A 81 25.30 -1.84 -27.25
C ASN A 81 24.81 -0.42 -26.99
N ILE A 82 23.90 -0.23 -26.02
CA ILE A 82 23.40 1.09 -25.63
C ILE A 82 24.53 1.94 -25.04
N VAL A 83 25.34 1.39 -24.14
CA VAL A 83 26.48 2.12 -23.54
C VAL A 83 27.53 2.47 -24.61
N LYS A 84 27.83 1.55 -25.53
CA LYS A 84 28.74 1.84 -26.66
C LYS A 84 28.20 2.94 -27.57
N ALA A 85 26.91 2.92 -27.89
CA ALA A 85 26.27 3.96 -28.70
C ALA A 85 26.27 5.32 -27.98
N PHE A 86 26.05 5.33 -26.66
CA PHE A 86 26.14 6.54 -25.84
C PHE A 86 27.58 7.09 -25.81
N GLN A 87 28.57 6.22 -25.65
CA GLN A 87 29.99 6.59 -25.69
C GLN A 87 30.40 7.12 -27.07
N ALA A 88 29.95 6.49 -28.16
CA ALA A 88 30.22 6.96 -29.52
C ALA A 88 29.68 8.38 -29.74
N LYS A 89 28.41 8.64 -29.36
CA LYS A 89 27.79 9.96 -29.49
C LYS A 89 28.44 11.04 -28.61
N THR A 90 28.83 10.69 -27.38
CA THR A 90 29.52 11.63 -26.47
C THR A 90 30.99 11.86 -26.85
N SER A 91 31.60 10.93 -27.59
CA SER A 91 32.92 11.11 -28.22
C SER A 91 32.87 11.88 -29.55
N GLU A 92 31.76 11.82 -30.31
CA GLU A 92 31.58 12.61 -31.54
C GLU A 92 31.44 14.12 -31.26
N GLU A 93 30.99 14.51 -30.05
CA GLU A 93 30.99 15.90 -29.59
C GLU A 93 32.37 16.38 -29.05
N LYS A 94 33.35 15.48 -28.91
CA LYS A 94 34.71 15.78 -28.44
C LYS A 94 35.77 15.07 -29.30
N GLN A 95 36.21 15.79 -30.34
CA GLN A 95 37.34 15.52 -31.24
C GLN A 95 37.00 14.76 -32.53
N GLY A 96 37.16 15.49 -33.64
CA GLY A 96 37.26 14.92 -34.96
C GLY A 96 38.62 14.27 -35.24
N LYS A 97 38.61 13.50 -36.35
CA LYS A 97 39.71 12.82 -37.07
C LYS A 97 40.28 11.56 -36.42
N GLY A 98 40.10 10.43 -37.11
CA GLY A 98 40.95 9.25 -36.95
C GLY A 98 40.23 7.94 -37.27
N SER A 99 40.09 7.65 -38.56
CA SER A 99 39.69 6.37 -39.13
C SER A 99 40.65 5.23 -38.78
N GLU A 100 40.14 4.09 -38.29
CA GLU A 100 40.78 2.78 -38.46
C GLU A 100 39.70 1.73 -38.72
N GLU A 101 39.69 1.24 -39.97
CA GLU A 101 38.88 0.15 -40.48
C GLU A 101 39.35 -1.15 -39.82
N GLY A 102 38.41 -1.87 -39.19
CA GLY A 102 38.63 -3.27 -38.85
C GLY A 102 38.73 -4.10 -40.13
N GLU A 103 39.76 -4.94 -40.22
CA GLU A 103 40.02 -5.85 -41.33
C GLU A 103 38.79 -6.74 -41.58
N THR A 104 38.01 -6.39 -42.60
CA THR A 104 36.96 -7.28 -43.13
C THR A 104 37.68 -8.26 -44.03
N GLU A 105 37.64 -9.56 -43.73
CA GLU A 105 38.13 -10.61 -44.64
C GLU A 105 37.43 -10.45 -46.00
N VAL A 106 38.18 -10.03 -47.02
CA VAL A 106 37.65 -9.78 -48.35
C VAL A 106 37.65 -11.08 -49.15
N PHE A 107 36.50 -11.76 -49.23
CA PHE A 107 36.37 -12.96 -50.06
C PHE A 107 36.32 -12.56 -51.55
N PRO A 108 37.12 -13.18 -52.44
CA PRO A 108 37.13 -12.85 -53.86
C PRO A 108 35.92 -13.45 -54.58
N CYS A 109 35.45 -12.77 -55.64
CA CYS A 109 34.44 -13.33 -56.53
C CYS A 109 35.03 -14.40 -57.46
N GLU A 110 34.40 -15.56 -57.49
CA GLU A 110 34.89 -16.76 -58.19
C GLU A 110 34.68 -16.76 -59.71
N TYR A 111 33.88 -15.81 -60.22
CA TYR A 111 33.47 -15.75 -61.63
C TYR A 111 34.14 -14.61 -62.41
N CYS A 112 34.98 -13.80 -61.75
CA CYS A 112 35.76 -12.76 -62.40
C CYS A 112 36.96 -13.38 -63.14
N LEU A 113 36.98 -13.26 -64.48
CA LEU A 113 38.04 -13.83 -65.32
C LEU A 113 39.35 -13.03 -65.29
N ASP A 114 39.29 -11.71 -65.05
CA ASP A 114 40.47 -10.83 -65.11
C ASP A 114 40.88 -10.29 -63.73
N LYS A 115 40.22 -9.23 -63.26
CA LYS A 115 40.44 -8.63 -61.93
C LYS A 115 39.42 -9.18 -60.94
N THR A 116 39.87 -9.97 -59.98
CA THR A 116 39.04 -10.48 -58.87
C THR A 116 38.46 -9.32 -58.08
N GLN A 117 37.14 -9.16 -58.16
CA GLN A 117 36.39 -8.18 -57.36
C GLN A 117 36.01 -8.80 -56.00
N PRO A 118 35.84 -7.99 -54.94
CA PRO A 118 35.29 -8.49 -53.69
C PRO A 118 33.90 -9.09 -53.94
N ALA A 119 33.67 -10.30 -53.43
CA ALA A 119 32.35 -10.88 -53.38
C ALA A 119 31.48 -10.05 -52.42
N LEU A 120 30.24 -9.80 -52.82
CA LEU A 120 29.28 -9.03 -52.03
C LEU A 120 28.28 -9.95 -51.35
N LYS A 121 27.89 -11.03 -52.03
CA LYS A 121 27.02 -12.07 -51.47
C LYS A 121 27.42 -13.46 -51.96
N THR A 122 27.10 -14.47 -51.15
CA THR A 122 27.24 -15.89 -51.51
C THR A 122 25.87 -16.47 -51.82
N CYS A 123 25.73 -17.09 -52.98
CA CYS A 123 24.55 -17.86 -53.35
C CYS A 123 24.66 -19.27 -52.77
N LEU A 124 23.78 -19.62 -51.83
CA LEU A 124 23.82 -20.90 -51.12
C LEU A 124 23.45 -22.10 -52.00
N VAL A 125 22.71 -21.85 -53.08
CA VAL A 125 22.29 -22.88 -54.04
C VAL A 125 23.40 -23.18 -55.06
N CYS A 126 24.14 -22.15 -55.47
CA CYS A 126 25.26 -22.29 -56.42
C CYS A 126 26.61 -22.55 -55.75
N ASP A 127 26.67 -22.45 -54.42
CA ASP A 127 27.90 -22.42 -53.62
C ASP A 127 28.93 -21.42 -54.18
N ALA A 128 28.43 -20.23 -54.53
CA ALA A 128 29.12 -19.28 -55.38
C ALA A 128 29.23 -17.91 -54.70
N SER A 129 30.45 -17.41 -54.54
CA SER A 129 30.71 -16.05 -54.02
C SER A 129 30.75 -15.04 -55.17
N LEU A 130 29.77 -14.14 -55.19
CA LEU A 130 29.47 -13.26 -56.33
C LEU A 130 29.74 -11.79 -55.98
N CYS A 131 30.54 -11.11 -56.79
CA CYS A 131 30.61 -9.65 -56.79
C CYS A 131 29.31 -9.06 -57.34
N GLN A 132 29.07 -7.77 -57.14
CA GLN A 132 27.83 -7.11 -57.54
C GLN A 132 27.44 -7.35 -59.01
N ALA A 133 28.42 -7.32 -59.93
CA ALA A 133 28.16 -7.53 -61.36
C ALA A 133 27.69 -8.96 -61.67
N HIS A 134 28.30 -9.97 -61.05
CA HIS A 134 27.90 -11.37 -61.23
C HIS A 134 26.62 -11.70 -60.48
N LEU A 135 26.39 -11.09 -59.31
CA LEU A 135 25.14 -11.20 -58.57
C LEU A 135 23.96 -10.64 -59.37
N ASN A 136 24.14 -9.48 -60.02
CA ASN A 136 23.10 -8.88 -60.87
C ASN A 136 22.77 -9.79 -62.06
N LYS A 137 23.78 -10.36 -62.73
CA LYS A 137 23.57 -11.33 -63.81
C LYS A 137 22.90 -12.62 -63.33
N HIS A 138 23.29 -13.11 -62.15
CA HIS A 138 22.69 -14.28 -61.51
C HIS A 138 21.20 -14.04 -61.27
N ASN A 139 20.83 -12.96 -60.61
CA ASN A 139 19.42 -12.65 -60.28
C ASN A 139 18.58 -12.27 -61.50
N SER A 140 19.20 -11.81 -62.59
CA SER A 140 18.50 -11.47 -63.84
C SER A 140 17.95 -12.69 -64.59
N LYS A 141 18.47 -13.90 -64.33
CA LYS A 141 18.00 -15.13 -64.96
C LYS A 141 16.84 -15.70 -64.17
N ALA A 142 15.71 -15.96 -64.84
CA ALA A 142 14.51 -16.52 -64.21
C ALA A 142 14.77 -17.82 -63.43
N SER A 143 15.71 -18.66 -63.88
CA SER A 143 16.09 -19.92 -63.21
C SER A 143 16.80 -19.75 -61.87
N TYR A 144 17.27 -18.54 -61.54
CA TYR A 144 18.08 -18.27 -60.35
C TYR A 144 17.44 -17.23 -59.42
N GLN A 145 16.20 -16.81 -59.69
CA GLN A 145 15.49 -15.81 -58.88
C GLN A 145 15.15 -16.33 -57.49
N ASP A 146 14.91 -17.64 -57.35
CA ASP A 146 14.56 -18.29 -56.09
C ASP A 146 15.79 -18.78 -55.29
N HIS A 147 17.01 -18.54 -55.79
CA HIS A 147 18.23 -18.90 -55.09
C HIS A 147 18.42 -18.04 -53.84
N ILE A 148 18.75 -18.68 -52.71
CA ILE A 148 18.99 -17.99 -51.44
C ILE A 148 20.39 -17.38 -51.47
N VAL A 149 20.46 -16.06 -51.30
CA VAL A 149 21.71 -15.29 -51.33
C VAL A 149 21.91 -14.58 -49.99
N VAL A 150 23.07 -14.79 -49.34
CA VAL A 150 23.43 -14.22 -48.03
C VAL A 150 24.67 -13.35 -48.10
N GLU A 151 24.89 -12.48 -47.11
CA GLU A 151 26.10 -11.63 -47.05
C GLU A 151 27.38 -12.47 -46.90
N VAL A 152 28.46 -11.98 -47.51
CA VAL A 152 29.79 -12.60 -47.43
C VAL A 152 30.30 -12.51 -45.99
N GLY A 153 30.82 -13.63 -45.45
CA GLY A 153 31.21 -13.73 -44.04
C GLY A 153 30.12 -14.22 -43.09
N ALA A 154 28.87 -14.40 -43.56
CA ALA A 154 27.80 -15.06 -42.80
C ALA A 154 27.95 -16.61 -42.78
N GLY A 155 29.19 -17.12 -42.79
CA GLY A 155 29.52 -18.54 -42.95
C GLY A 155 28.82 -19.44 -41.94
N GLY A 156 28.72 -19.01 -40.67
CA GLY A 156 27.98 -19.74 -39.64
C GLY A 156 26.48 -19.87 -39.93
N VAL A 157 25.84 -18.83 -40.47
CA VAL A 157 24.41 -18.84 -40.82
C VAL A 157 24.15 -19.64 -42.10
N ALA A 158 25.13 -19.72 -43.00
CA ALA A 158 25.09 -20.57 -44.19
C ALA A 158 25.25 -22.06 -43.83
N GLU A 159 26.12 -22.38 -42.87
CA GLU A 159 26.36 -23.73 -42.37
C GLU A 159 25.16 -24.25 -41.55
N GLU A 160 24.53 -23.40 -40.73
CA GLU A 160 23.28 -23.72 -40.01
C GLU A 160 22.08 -24.03 -40.93
N ARG A 161 22.13 -23.60 -42.20
CA ARG A 161 21.08 -23.88 -43.21
C ARG A 161 21.33 -25.17 -43.99
N ARG A 162 22.46 -25.85 -43.76
CA ARG A 162 22.78 -27.15 -44.35
C ARG A 162 22.55 -28.25 -43.32
N CYS A 163 22.07 -29.39 -43.80
CA CYS A 163 21.88 -30.59 -43.01
C CYS A 163 23.24 -31.09 -42.52
N PRO A 164 23.45 -31.26 -41.21
CA PRO A 164 24.72 -31.74 -40.67
C PRO A 164 25.12 -33.12 -41.19
N GLU A 165 24.13 -33.98 -41.47
CA GLU A 165 24.37 -35.36 -41.94
C GLU A 165 24.62 -35.45 -43.45
N HIS A 166 23.96 -34.60 -44.24
CA HIS A 166 23.89 -34.76 -45.70
C HIS A 166 24.52 -33.59 -46.47
N GLY A 167 24.89 -32.49 -45.79
CA GLY A 167 25.41 -31.27 -46.40
C GLY A 167 24.42 -30.52 -47.32
N ARG A 168 23.18 -30.99 -47.43
CA ARG A 168 22.13 -30.42 -48.29
C ARG A 168 21.33 -29.34 -47.58
N MET A 169 20.73 -28.42 -48.35
CA MET A 169 19.86 -27.39 -47.79
C MET A 169 18.70 -27.97 -46.98
N LEU A 170 18.42 -27.30 -45.86
CA LEU A 170 17.28 -27.59 -45.00
C LEU A 170 16.01 -26.93 -45.58
N GLU A 171 15.23 -27.71 -46.32
CA GLU A 171 14.07 -27.25 -47.10
C GLU A 171 12.73 -27.80 -46.59
N CYS A 172 12.78 -28.65 -45.56
CA CYS A 172 11.62 -29.30 -44.99
C CYS A 172 11.61 -29.14 -43.46
N TYR A 173 10.44 -29.30 -42.86
CA TYR A 173 10.25 -29.22 -41.42
C TYR A 173 9.62 -30.52 -40.91
N CYS A 174 10.28 -31.19 -39.98
CA CYS A 174 9.71 -32.34 -39.29
C CYS A 174 8.82 -31.85 -38.16
N SER A 175 7.51 -32.03 -38.28
CA SER A 175 6.56 -31.56 -37.26
C SER A 175 6.62 -32.37 -35.96
N ARG A 176 7.07 -33.63 -36.04
CA ARG A 176 7.20 -34.53 -34.89
C ARG A 176 8.34 -34.12 -33.97
N GLU A 177 9.49 -33.78 -34.56
CA GLU A 177 10.72 -33.43 -33.81
C GLU A 177 10.96 -31.92 -33.75
N GLU A 178 10.12 -31.13 -34.42
CA GLU A 178 10.16 -29.67 -34.49
C GLU A 178 11.48 -29.10 -35.04
N GLN A 179 12.08 -29.78 -36.02
CA GLN A 179 13.38 -29.45 -36.59
C GLN A 179 13.34 -29.23 -38.09
N TYR A 180 14.24 -28.39 -38.58
CA TYR A 180 14.53 -28.24 -40.01
C TYR A 180 15.32 -29.45 -40.51
N ILE A 181 14.91 -30.05 -41.63
CA ILE A 181 15.54 -31.23 -42.23
C ILE A 181 15.69 -31.07 -43.75
N CYS A 182 16.60 -31.83 -44.37
CA CYS A 182 16.69 -31.91 -45.83
C CYS A 182 15.82 -33.07 -46.38
N MET A 183 15.56 -33.08 -47.69
CA MET A 183 14.78 -34.13 -48.35
C MET A 183 15.35 -35.55 -48.19
N LEU A 184 16.68 -35.71 -48.06
CA LEU A 184 17.28 -37.03 -47.83
C LEU A 184 16.93 -37.57 -46.42
N CYS A 185 16.95 -36.71 -45.40
CA CYS A 185 16.48 -37.05 -44.05
C CYS A 185 15.03 -37.57 -44.06
N ALA A 186 14.18 -36.96 -44.90
CA ALA A 186 12.77 -37.28 -45.02
C ALA A 186 12.47 -38.57 -45.82
N ILE A 187 13.29 -38.96 -46.80
CA ILE A 187 12.97 -40.11 -47.68
C ILE A 187 13.77 -41.36 -47.30
N ARG A 188 15.00 -41.21 -46.80
CA ARG A 188 15.91 -42.33 -46.50
C ARG A 188 16.66 -42.21 -45.18
N GLY A 189 16.54 -41.08 -44.47
CA GLY A 189 17.23 -40.83 -43.21
C GLY A 189 16.36 -41.04 -41.97
N ALA A 190 16.70 -40.37 -40.87
CA ALA A 190 16.05 -40.58 -39.57
C ALA A 190 14.55 -40.22 -39.52
N HIS A 191 14.01 -39.48 -40.50
CA HIS A 191 12.66 -38.93 -40.46
C HIS A 191 11.69 -39.57 -41.48
N VAL A 192 12.02 -40.75 -42.05
CA VAL A 192 11.20 -41.42 -43.11
C VAL A 192 9.73 -41.61 -42.73
N ASN A 193 9.45 -41.83 -41.44
CA ASN A 193 8.10 -42.10 -40.95
C ASN A 193 7.50 -40.92 -40.16
N HIS A 194 8.09 -39.73 -40.28
CA HIS A 194 7.58 -38.53 -39.60
C HIS A 194 6.71 -37.69 -40.53
N GLU A 195 5.81 -36.89 -39.96
CA GLU A 195 5.10 -35.87 -40.74
C GLU A 195 6.12 -34.78 -41.13
N VAL A 196 6.38 -34.71 -42.44
CA VAL A 196 7.29 -33.74 -43.05
C VAL A 196 6.47 -32.70 -43.78
N LEU A 197 6.67 -31.45 -43.42
CA LEU A 197 6.00 -30.28 -43.98
C LEU A 197 6.98 -29.47 -44.83
N THR A 198 6.46 -28.72 -45.79
CA THR A 198 7.24 -27.63 -46.40
C THR A 198 7.56 -26.57 -45.33
N LEU A 199 8.60 -25.76 -45.54
CA LEU A 199 8.92 -24.68 -44.60
C LEU A 199 7.75 -23.71 -44.40
N LYS A 200 6.96 -23.48 -45.45
CA LYS A 200 5.77 -22.62 -45.40
C LYS A 200 4.68 -23.23 -44.52
N GLU A 201 4.34 -24.50 -44.72
CA GLU A 201 3.34 -25.19 -43.89
C GLU A 201 3.81 -25.33 -42.43
N GLY A 202 5.09 -25.63 -42.21
CA GLY A 202 5.69 -25.66 -40.88
C GLY A 202 5.62 -24.29 -40.18
N HIS A 203 5.95 -23.22 -40.91
CA HIS A 203 5.81 -21.84 -40.44
C HIS A 203 4.36 -21.53 -40.06
N ASP A 204 3.39 -21.78 -40.95
CA ASP A 204 1.98 -21.46 -40.71
C ASP A 204 1.40 -22.27 -39.53
N LYS A 205 1.83 -23.53 -39.36
CA LYS A 205 1.48 -24.38 -38.22
C LYS A 205 2.06 -23.83 -36.90
N GLN A 206 3.33 -23.41 -36.89
CA GLN A 206 3.96 -22.82 -35.70
C GLN A 206 3.41 -21.42 -35.39
N LEU A 207 3.10 -20.63 -36.41
CA LEU A 207 2.44 -19.33 -36.28
C LEU A 207 1.06 -19.48 -35.64
N THR A 208 0.28 -20.49 -36.05
CA THR A 208 -1.02 -20.80 -35.43
C THR A 208 -0.86 -21.18 -33.95
N LYS A 209 0.12 -22.05 -33.61
CA LYS A 209 0.43 -22.38 -32.20
C LYS A 209 0.80 -21.13 -31.39
N LEU A 210 1.60 -20.23 -31.97
CA LEU A 210 2.01 -18.97 -31.33
C LEU A 210 0.82 -18.04 -31.10
N LEU A 211 -0.04 -17.84 -32.11
CA LEU A 211 -1.23 -17.00 -32.00
C LEU A 211 -2.21 -17.53 -30.96
N ASN A 212 -2.38 -18.86 -30.87
CA ASN A 212 -3.19 -19.48 -29.82
C ASN A 212 -2.60 -19.17 -28.44
N LYS A 213 -1.30 -19.39 -28.22
CA LYS A 213 -0.62 -19.06 -26.96
C LYS A 213 -0.76 -17.57 -26.61
N MET A 214 -0.60 -16.68 -27.58
CA MET A 214 -0.76 -15.24 -27.38
C MET A 214 -2.18 -14.89 -26.94
N THR A 215 -3.19 -15.49 -27.58
CA THR A 215 -4.60 -15.30 -27.20
C THR A 215 -4.87 -15.82 -25.78
N CYS A 216 -4.34 -16.99 -25.42
CA CYS A 216 -4.46 -17.54 -24.06
C CYS A 216 -3.86 -16.59 -23.01
N LEU A 217 -2.68 -16.04 -23.28
CA LEU A 217 -2.01 -15.09 -22.38
C LEU A 217 -2.78 -13.78 -22.24
N GLN A 218 -3.36 -13.25 -23.33
CA GLN A 218 -4.20 -12.06 -23.29
C GLN A 218 -5.48 -12.27 -22.47
N LEU A 219 -6.10 -13.45 -22.56
CA LEU A 219 -7.25 -13.80 -21.73
C LEU A 219 -6.86 -13.90 -20.24
N TYR A 220 -5.70 -14.49 -19.95
CA TYR A 220 -5.18 -14.59 -18.59
C TYR A 220 -4.84 -13.22 -17.99
N GLU A 221 -4.22 -12.34 -18.78
CA GLU A 221 -3.93 -10.95 -18.39
C GLU A 221 -5.22 -10.21 -18.03
N ARG A 222 -6.28 -10.29 -18.86
CA ARG A 222 -7.58 -9.67 -18.55
C ARG A 222 -8.18 -10.22 -17.26
N ALA A 223 -8.12 -11.54 -17.05
CA ALA A 223 -8.62 -12.15 -15.83
C ALA A 223 -7.86 -11.67 -14.58
N ILE A 224 -6.54 -11.50 -14.68
CA ILE A 224 -5.73 -10.91 -13.61
C ILE A 224 -6.16 -9.47 -13.34
N VAL A 225 -6.32 -8.64 -14.38
CA VAL A 225 -6.76 -7.24 -14.23
C VAL A 225 -8.10 -7.15 -13.50
N THR A 226 -9.09 -7.94 -13.91
CA THR A 226 -10.40 -7.99 -13.22
C THR A 226 -10.26 -8.43 -11.76
N ALA A 227 -9.45 -9.46 -11.47
CA ALA A 227 -9.22 -9.89 -10.09
C ALA A 227 -8.54 -8.81 -9.24
N LEU A 228 -7.61 -8.03 -9.82
CA LEU A 228 -6.99 -6.91 -9.13
C LEU A 228 -8.01 -5.79 -8.82
N GLU A 229 -8.91 -5.48 -9.74
CA GLU A 229 -9.99 -4.51 -9.51
C GLU A 229 -10.94 -4.97 -8.39
N ASP A 230 -11.33 -6.25 -8.38
CA ASP A 230 -12.18 -6.83 -7.34
C ASP A 230 -11.50 -6.81 -5.96
N LEU A 231 -10.21 -7.15 -5.91
CA LEU A 231 -9.40 -7.06 -4.69
C LEU A 231 -9.31 -5.60 -4.19
N GLN A 232 -9.10 -4.64 -5.09
CA GLN A 232 -9.05 -3.22 -4.75
C GLN A 232 -10.39 -2.73 -4.19
N LYS A 233 -11.51 -3.17 -4.76
CA LYS A 233 -12.86 -2.89 -4.27
C LYS A 233 -13.08 -3.47 -2.88
N SER A 234 -12.67 -4.72 -2.65
CA SER A 234 -12.74 -5.39 -1.35
C SER A 234 -11.93 -4.63 -0.29
N GLU A 235 -10.71 -4.21 -0.61
CA GLU A 235 -9.86 -3.42 0.28
C GLU A 235 -10.54 -2.10 0.69
N ASN A 236 -11.08 -1.36 -0.28
CA ASN A 236 -11.79 -0.10 -0.03
C ASN A 236 -13.06 -0.31 0.81
N GLN A 237 -13.78 -1.40 0.60
CA GLN A 237 -14.94 -1.75 1.40
C GLN A 237 -14.57 -2.06 2.85
N ILE A 238 -13.49 -2.80 3.09
CA ILE A 238 -13.00 -3.09 4.46
C ILE A 238 -12.61 -1.79 5.17
N LYS A 239 -11.89 -0.89 4.50
CA LYS A 239 -11.54 0.43 5.05
C LYS A 239 -12.78 1.24 5.42
N THR A 240 -13.78 1.26 4.54
CA THR A 240 -15.04 1.99 4.77
C THR A 240 -15.83 1.41 5.94
N ASN A 241 -16.00 0.08 6.00
CA ASN A 241 -16.73 -0.58 7.07
C ASN A 241 -16.06 -0.37 8.43
N THR A 242 -14.73 -0.46 8.48
CA THR A 242 -13.96 -0.22 9.70
C THR A 242 -14.18 1.21 10.22
N LYS A 243 -14.14 2.22 9.33
CA LYS A 243 -14.45 3.61 9.69
C LYS A 243 -15.88 3.77 10.21
N THR A 244 -16.85 3.17 9.52
CA THR A 244 -18.27 3.24 9.90
C THR A 244 -18.52 2.65 11.28
N VAL A 245 -18.06 1.42 11.53
CA VAL A 245 -18.23 0.76 12.84
C VAL A 245 -17.54 1.54 13.95
N THR A 246 -16.31 2.02 13.70
CA THR A 246 -15.58 2.85 14.67
C THR A 246 -16.35 4.12 15.02
N SER A 247 -16.88 4.83 14.02
CA SER A 247 -17.68 6.04 14.23
C SER A 247 -18.98 5.77 15.00
N GLN A 248 -19.65 4.66 14.73
CA GLN A 248 -20.86 4.27 15.45
C GLN A 248 -20.57 3.97 16.92
N ILE A 249 -19.50 3.24 17.20
CA ILE A 249 -19.05 2.97 18.58
C ILE A 249 -18.74 4.29 19.29
N GLN A 250 -17.93 5.16 18.68
CA GLN A 250 -17.58 6.46 19.25
C GLN A 250 -18.84 7.26 19.65
N LYS A 251 -19.82 7.32 18.74
CA LYS A 251 -21.10 8.03 18.97
C LYS A 251 -21.87 7.45 20.16
N LEU A 252 -21.98 6.12 20.27
CA LEU A 252 -22.64 5.47 21.40
C LEU A 252 -21.96 5.79 22.74
N PHE A 253 -20.63 5.82 22.77
CA PHE A 253 -19.90 6.22 23.98
C PHE A 253 -20.12 7.68 24.35
N ASP A 254 -20.18 8.57 23.37
CA ASP A 254 -20.43 9.98 23.62
C ASP A 254 -21.87 10.23 24.10
N GLU A 255 -22.85 9.45 23.62
CA GLU A 255 -24.22 9.43 24.15
C GLU A 255 -24.26 8.98 25.62
N ILE A 256 -23.56 7.88 25.97
CA ILE A 256 -23.47 7.40 27.36
C ILE A 256 -22.85 8.46 28.28
N LYS A 257 -21.73 9.07 27.89
CA LYS A 257 -21.08 10.14 28.66
C LYS A 257 -22.02 11.32 28.88
N THR A 258 -22.75 11.72 27.84
CA THR A 258 -23.69 12.85 27.89
C THR A 258 -24.81 12.59 28.89
N GLU A 259 -25.40 11.40 28.88
CA GLU A 259 -26.45 11.02 29.83
C GLU A 259 -25.92 10.91 31.27
N LEU A 260 -24.69 10.41 31.47
CA LEU A 260 -24.06 10.39 32.79
C LEU A 260 -23.85 11.80 33.36
N ILE A 261 -23.27 12.71 32.57
CA ILE A 261 -23.06 14.12 32.96
C ILE A 261 -24.41 14.79 33.28
N LYS A 262 -25.45 14.51 32.49
CA LYS A 262 -26.78 15.05 32.72
C LYS A 262 -27.38 14.55 34.03
N LYS A 263 -27.22 13.27 34.36
CA LYS A 263 -27.68 12.69 35.63
C LYS A 263 -26.92 13.25 36.82
N GLU A 264 -25.61 13.41 36.72
CA GLU A 264 -24.79 14.06 37.75
C GLU A 264 -25.29 15.48 38.04
N LYS A 265 -25.46 16.31 37.00
CA LYS A 265 -25.98 17.68 37.13
C LYS A 265 -27.36 17.73 37.79
N MET A 266 -28.25 16.81 37.44
CA MET A 266 -29.59 16.72 38.02
C MET A 266 -29.52 16.42 39.52
N ILE A 267 -28.74 15.42 39.93
CA ILE A 267 -28.58 15.03 41.34
C ILE A 267 -27.99 16.20 42.16
N LEU A 268 -26.94 16.84 41.66
CA LEU A 268 -26.31 17.97 42.35
C LEU A 268 -27.27 19.16 42.49
N SER A 269 -28.05 19.45 41.45
CA SER A 269 -29.06 20.51 41.48
C SER A 269 -30.17 20.22 42.50
N ASP A 270 -30.61 18.97 42.62
CA ASP A 270 -31.63 18.57 43.59
C ASP A 270 -31.12 18.74 45.03
N ILE A 271 -29.86 18.36 45.29
CA ILE A 271 -29.20 18.56 46.59
C ILE A 271 -29.15 20.06 46.94
N GLN A 272 -28.66 20.90 46.01
CA GLN A 272 -28.58 22.36 46.22
C GLN A 272 -29.95 23.01 46.41
N SER A 273 -30.96 22.54 45.68
CA SER A 273 -32.34 23.02 45.82
C SER A 273 -32.92 22.68 47.20
N ASN A 274 -32.67 21.46 47.68
CA ASN A 274 -33.08 21.04 49.01
C ASN A 274 -32.36 21.84 50.10
N GLU A 275 -31.04 22.03 49.98
CA GLU A 275 -30.26 22.87 50.90
C GLU A 275 -30.84 24.29 50.99
N LYS A 276 -31.07 24.95 49.86
CA LYS A 276 -31.67 26.29 49.82
C LYS A 276 -33.03 26.36 50.51
N LYS A 277 -33.89 25.35 50.30
CA LYS A 277 -35.21 25.27 50.95
C LYS A 277 -35.09 25.13 52.46
N GLN A 278 -34.21 24.25 52.94
CA GLN A 278 -33.99 24.05 54.37
C GLN A 278 -33.40 25.31 55.03
N LEU A 279 -32.42 25.96 54.40
CA LEU A 279 -31.83 27.20 54.90
C LEU A 279 -32.85 28.35 54.94
N ALA A 280 -33.72 28.47 53.93
CA ALA A 280 -34.79 29.47 53.93
C ALA A 280 -35.79 29.25 55.08
N TYR A 281 -36.12 28.00 55.37
CA TYR A 281 -36.99 27.66 56.51
C TYR A 281 -36.33 28.00 57.86
N ILE A 282 -35.04 27.69 58.01
CA ILE A 282 -34.26 28.05 59.21
C ILE A 282 -34.17 29.57 59.37
N ASP A 283 -33.91 30.32 58.29
CA ASP A 283 -33.85 31.79 58.32
C ASP A 283 -35.19 32.40 58.74
N TYR A 284 -36.30 31.87 58.24
CA TYR A 284 -37.64 32.26 58.67
C TYR A 284 -37.85 32.04 60.18
N LEU A 285 -37.49 30.85 60.70
CA LEU A 285 -37.58 30.56 62.13
C LEU A 285 -36.68 31.50 62.95
N LYS A 286 -35.47 31.78 62.48
CA LYS A 286 -34.51 32.69 63.13
C LYS A 286 -35.08 34.10 63.24
N LYS A 287 -35.58 34.68 62.15
CA LYS A 287 -36.20 36.01 62.13
C LYS A 287 -37.39 36.11 63.09
N ASN A 288 -38.24 35.09 63.11
CA ASN A 288 -39.37 35.03 64.05
C ASN A 288 -38.90 35.02 65.52
N MET A 289 -37.82 34.27 65.82
CA MET A 289 -37.24 34.24 67.16
C MET A 289 -36.56 35.55 67.55
N GLU A 290 -35.85 36.20 66.62
CA GLU A 290 -35.24 37.52 66.85
C GLU A 290 -36.29 38.57 67.16
N HIS A 291 -37.40 38.60 66.40
CA HIS A 291 -38.52 39.52 66.66
C HIS A 291 -39.14 39.29 68.05
N ARG A 292 -39.37 38.03 68.43
CA ARG A 292 -39.90 37.70 69.77
C ARG A 292 -38.92 38.06 70.88
N ARG A 293 -37.61 37.87 70.67
CA ARG A 293 -36.58 38.30 71.62
C ARG A 293 -36.64 39.81 71.85
N GLU A 294 -36.72 40.61 70.79
CA GLU A 294 -36.84 42.07 70.89
C GLU A 294 -38.12 42.52 71.61
N GLU A 295 -39.24 41.81 71.42
CA GLU A 295 -40.49 42.08 72.13
C GLU A 295 -40.38 41.78 73.63
N VAL A 296 -39.78 40.63 73.99
CA VAL A 296 -39.49 40.28 75.39
C VAL A 296 -38.54 41.30 76.02
N GLU A 297 -37.48 41.71 75.32
CA GLU A 297 -36.50 42.68 75.82
C GLU A 297 -37.13 44.06 76.08
N ARG A 298 -37.96 44.57 75.16
CA ARG A 298 -38.72 45.81 75.35
C ARG A 298 -39.62 45.75 76.59
N ASN A 299 -40.32 44.63 76.79
CA ASN A 299 -41.19 44.45 77.95
C ASN A 299 -40.40 44.32 79.26
N LEU A 300 -39.25 43.65 79.26
CA LEU A 300 -38.36 43.60 80.41
C LEU A 300 -37.87 45.00 80.81
N GLN A 301 -37.48 45.83 79.84
CA GLN A 301 -37.09 47.22 80.10
C GLN A 301 -38.24 48.05 80.68
N LEU A 302 -39.48 47.87 80.20
CA LEU A 302 -40.66 48.52 80.77
C LEU A 302 -40.87 48.11 82.24
N LEU A 303 -40.80 46.82 82.55
CA LEU A 303 -40.91 46.31 83.91
C LEU A 303 -39.80 46.82 84.83
N GLN A 304 -38.56 46.92 84.32
CA GLN A 304 -37.44 47.48 85.07
C GLN A 304 -37.65 48.96 85.40
N LYS A 305 -38.10 49.76 84.43
CA LYS A 305 -38.45 51.18 84.65
C LYS A 305 -39.57 51.34 85.67
N LEU A 306 -40.59 50.48 85.59
CA LEU A 306 -41.71 50.47 86.53
C LEU A 306 -41.27 50.11 87.95
N ARG A 307 -40.38 49.12 88.10
CA ARG A 307 -39.76 48.74 89.40
C ARG A 307 -39.03 49.93 90.05
N GLU A 308 -38.43 50.78 89.24
CA GLU A 308 -37.66 51.95 89.70
C GLU A 308 -38.52 53.20 89.95
N GLN A 309 -39.83 53.16 89.66
CA GLN A 309 -40.74 54.26 89.93
C GLN A 309 -40.96 54.46 91.43
N GLN A 310 -40.62 55.65 91.92
CA GLN A 310 -40.81 56.03 93.33
C GLN A 310 -42.17 56.69 93.58
N ASP A 311 -42.83 57.22 92.55
CA ASP A 311 -44.17 57.81 92.66
C ASP A 311 -45.24 56.70 92.64
N ILE A 312 -45.96 56.57 93.76
CA ILE A 312 -46.95 55.52 93.99
C ILE A 312 -48.12 55.62 93.01
N PHE A 313 -48.56 56.84 92.66
CA PHE A 313 -49.68 57.03 91.75
C PHE A 313 -49.29 56.67 90.31
N LEU A 314 -48.12 57.12 89.85
CA LEU A 314 -47.61 56.76 88.51
C LEU A 314 -47.32 55.27 88.41
N PHE A 315 -46.79 54.64 89.47
CA PHE A 315 -46.60 53.19 89.54
C PHE A 315 -47.91 52.45 89.27
N PHE A 316 -48.98 52.69 90.02
CA PHE A 316 -50.24 51.95 89.82
C PHE A 316 -50.91 52.23 88.47
N LYS A 317 -50.76 53.46 87.95
CA LYS A 317 -51.25 53.84 86.63
C LYS A 317 -50.56 53.05 85.52
N GLU A 318 -49.24 52.90 85.59
CA GLU A 318 -48.43 52.20 84.58
C GLU A 318 -48.41 50.68 84.79
N PHE A 319 -48.60 50.21 86.02
CA PHE A 319 -48.57 48.80 86.40
C PHE A 319 -49.59 47.97 85.63
N HIS A 320 -50.83 48.43 85.53
CA HIS A 320 -51.86 47.70 84.79
C HIS A 320 -51.54 47.59 83.29
N VAL A 321 -50.94 48.62 82.69
CA VAL A 321 -50.57 48.61 81.28
C VAL A 321 -49.38 47.67 81.04
N ALA A 322 -48.38 47.69 81.93
CA ALA A 322 -47.21 46.83 81.83
C ALA A 322 -47.57 45.34 81.98
N ILE A 323 -48.43 44.99 82.95
CA ILE A 323 -48.86 43.60 83.18
C ILE A 323 -49.69 43.07 82.00
N LEU A 324 -50.60 43.86 81.44
CA LEU A 324 -51.36 43.45 80.26
C LEU A 324 -50.48 43.22 79.03
N ALA A 325 -49.42 44.02 78.86
CA ALA A 325 -48.44 43.84 77.78
C ALA A 325 -47.61 42.55 77.96
N THR A 326 -47.27 42.18 79.21
CA THR A 326 -46.47 40.99 79.50
C THR A 326 -47.29 39.69 79.46
N ASP A 327 -48.55 39.73 79.90
CA ASP A 327 -49.47 38.59 79.86
C ASP A 327 -49.74 38.11 78.43
N ARG A 328 -49.79 39.03 77.47
CA ARG A 328 -49.95 38.71 76.05
C ARG A 328 -48.80 37.84 75.52
N ILE A 329 -47.56 38.15 75.91
CA ILE A 329 -46.37 37.39 75.50
C ILE A 329 -46.33 36.03 76.21
N ALA A 330 -46.64 36.00 77.51
CA ALA A 330 -46.67 34.74 78.29
C ALA A 330 -47.67 33.73 77.70
N ARG A 331 -48.83 34.19 77.21
CA ARG A 331 -49.83 33.33 76.54
C ARG A 331 -49.43 32.87 75.13
N GLN A 332 -48.56 33.63 74.44
CA GLN A 332 -48.05 33.28 73.11
C GLN A 332 -46.79 32.39 73.16
N ASN A 333 -46.25 32.13 74.35
CA ASN A 333 -44.92 31.54 74.56
C ASN A 333 -44.87 30.00 74.55
N SER A 334 -45.67 29.33 73.72
CA SER A 334 -45.74 27.86 73.74
C SER A 334 -44.64 27.13 72.96
N ASN A 335 -43.91 27.76 72.02
CA ASN A 335 -42.85 27.07 71.28
C ASN A 335 -41.57 27.90 71.14
N ILE A 336 -40.53 27.55 71.90
CA ILE A 336 -39.14 27.88 71.59
C ILE A 336 -38.63 26.74 70.69
N TYR A 337 -38.41 27.01 69.41
CA TYR A 337 -37.96 26.00 68.47
C TYR A 337 -36.44 25.83 68.55
N ARG A 338 -35.99 24.57 68.62
CA ARG A 338 -34.60 24.17 68.38
C ARG A 338 -34.57 23.36 67.08
N ALA A 339 -33.72 23.74 66.15
CA ALA A 339 -33.46 22.94 64.96
C ALA A 339 -32.25 22.04 65.23
N ASP A 340 -32.48 20.74 65.40
CA ASP A 340 -31.41 19.75 65.44
C ASP A 340 -31.15 19.26 64.00
N VAL A 341 -30.00 19.64 63.43
CA VAL A 341 -29.59 19.19 62.10
C VAL A 341 -28.81 17.89 62.26
N VAL A 342 -29.35 16.80 61.71
CA VAL A 342 -28.65 15.51 61.66
C VAL A 342 -27.44 15.64 60.71
N VAL A 343 -26.24 15.36 61.21
CA VAL A 343 -25.04 15.30 60.38
C VAL A 343 -25.17 14.10 59.46
N VAL A 344 -25.08 14.32 58.15
CA VAL A 344 -24.98 13.24 57.18
C VAL A 344 -23.58 12.64 57.33
N GLU A 345 -23.47 11.47 57.96
CA GLU A 345 -22.25 10.66 57.91
C GLU A 345 -21.93 10.35 56.44
N GLU A 346 -20.65 10.40 56.05
CA GLU A 346 -20.20 10.09 54.69
C GLU A 346 -20.92 8.84 54.18
N THR A 347 -21.46 8.89 52.95
CA THR A 347 -22.22 7.78 52.34
C THR A 347 -21.55 6.47 52.70
N ASP A 348 -22.26 5.63 53.46
CA ASP A 348 -21.69 4.41 54.01
C ASP A 348 -20.95 3.62 52.93
N GLY A 349 -19.87 2.92 53.31
CA GLY A 349 -19.10 2.14 52.34
C GLY A 349 -19.95 1.13 51.54
N VAL A 350 -21.17 0.82 52.01
CA VAL A 350 -22.17 0.00 51.32
C VAL A 350 -22.75 0.71 50.09
N GLY A 351 -23.13 1.99 50.20
CA GLY A 351 -23.62 2.80 49.08
C GLY A 351 -22.58 2.96 47.97
N ILE A 352 -21.34 3.27 48.34
CA ILE A 352 -20.22 3.40 47.39
C ILE A 352 -19.94 2.05 46.71
N ARG A 353 -19.88 0.95 47.46
CA ARG A 353 -19.70 -0.40 46.89
C ARG A 353 -20.79 -0.77 45.91
N ARG A 354 -22.07 -0.51 46.25
CA ARG A 354 -23.20 -0.78 45.34
C ARG A 354 -23.08 0.00 44.03
N TYR A 355 -22.57 1.23 44.07
CA TYR A 355 -22.32 2.03 42.86
C TYR A 355 -21.16 1.46 42.03
N GLN A 356 -20.06 1.09 42.68
CA GLN A 356 -18.91 0.44 42.04
C GLN A 356 -19.30 -0.88 41.36
N ASP A 357 -20.15 -1.69 42.00
CA ASP A 357 -20.63 -2.94 41.41
C ASP A 357 -21.50 -2.70 40.18
N LYS A 358 -22.39 -1.69 40.21
CA LYS A 358 -23.15 -1.27 39.02
C LYS A 358 -22.25 -0.84 37.86
N ILE A 359 -21.18 -0.08 38.14
CA ILE A 359 -20.19 0.28 37.10
C ILE A 359 -19.58 -0.99 36.52
N ARG A 360 -19.10 -1.89 37.37
CA ARG A 360 -18.47 -3.15 36.96
C ARG A 360 -19.38 -3.99 36.07
N ASP A 361 -20.64 -4.14 36.44
CA ASP A 361 -21.60 -4.93 35.67
C ASP A 361 -21.97 -4.26 34.34
N SER A 362 -22.05 -2.92 34.31
CA SER A 362 -22.19 -2.17 33.05
C SER A 362 -21.01 -2.39 32.11
N MET A 363 -19.78 -2.41 32.63
CA MET A 363 -18.57 -2.66 31.83
C MET A 363 -18.56 -4.08 31.25
N LYS A 364 -18.94 -5.10 32.04
CA LYS A 364 -19.08 -6.47 31.52
C LYS A 364 -20.11 -6.55 30.38
N GLY A 365 -21.20 -5.79 30.48
CA GLY A 365 -22.20 -5.70 29.41
C GLY A 365 -21.63 -5.13 28.11
N LEU A 366 -20.80 -4.09 28.21
CA LEU A 366 -20.10 -3.51 27.05
C LEU A 366 -19.10 -4.50 26.44
N ASP A 367 -18.37 -5.27 27.25
CA ASP A 367 -17.42 -6.28 26.75
C ASP A 367 -18.11 -7.34 25.89
N CYS A 368 -19.34 -7.74 26.24
CA CYS A 368 -20.15 -8.65 25.42
C CYS A 368 -20.48 -8.05 24.05
N ILE A 369 -20.92 -6.79 24.02
CA ILE A 369 -21.26 -6.08 22.78
C ILE A 369 -20.02 -5.94 21.88
N PHE A 370 -18.86 -5.60 22.46
CA PHE A 370 -17.62 -5.50 21.72
C PHE A 370 -17.20 -6.83 21.09
N ARG A 371 -17.31 -7.94 21.82
CA ARG A 371 -17.05 -9.27 21.26
C ARG A 371 -17.95 -9.59 20.07
N GLU A 372 -19.25 -9.29 20.15
CA GLU A 372 -20.18 -9.51 19.03
C GLU A 372 -19.83 -8.67 17.79
N LEU A 373 -19.42 -7.41 17.99
CA LEU A 373 -19.00 -6.53 16.90
C LEU A 373 -17.69 -7.02 16.26
N GLN A 374 -16.74 -7.45 17.08
CA GLN A 374 -15.48 -8.01 16.61
C GLN A 374 -15.71 -9.32 15.82
N ASP A 375 -16.64 -10.16 16.27
CA ASP A 375 -17.04 -11.37 15.56
C ASP A 375 -17.71 -11.05 14.21
N LYS A 376 -18.59 -10.04 14.14
CA LYS A 376 -19.21 -9.60 12.89
C LYS A 376 -18.18 -9.08 11.89
N LEU A 377 -17.26 -8.23 12.34
CA LEU A 377 -16.13 -7.73 11.53
C LEU A 377 -15.27 -8.89 11.02
N THR A 378 -14.92 -9.83 11.91
CA THR A 378 -14.10 -11.00 11.56
C THR A 378 -14.80 -11.91 10.56
N LYS A 379 -16.11 -12.16 10.72
CA LYS A 379 -16.92 -12.93 9.77
C LYS A 379 -16.99 -12.23 8.42
N GLN A 380 -17.17 -10.92 8.39
CA GLN A 380 -17.18 -10.16 7.14
C GLN A 380 -15.83 -10.24 6.41
N MET A 381 -14.71 -10.11 7.14
CA MET A 381 -13.38 -10.30 6.58
C MET A 381 -13.21 -11.71 5.98
N LYS A 382 -13.71 -12.74 6.67
CA LYS A 382 -13.68 -14.12 6.19
C LYS A 382 -14.53 -14.33 4.93
N CYS A 383 -15.74 -13.77 4.86
CA CYS A 383 -16.59 -13.82 3.67
C CYS A 383 -15.91 -13.15 2.47
N ASN A 384 -15.25 -12.01 2.68
CA ASN A 384 -14.50 -11.32 1.63
C ASN A 384 -13.31 -12.17 1.13
N SER A 385 -12.62 -12.91 2.01
CA SER A 385 -11.54 -13.83 1.61
C SER A 385 -12.04 -15.13 0.99
N GLY A 386 -13.22 -15.63 1.39
CA GLY A 386 -13.82 -16.85 0.85
C GLY A 386 -14.46 -16.68 -0.52
N ALA A 387 -14.68 -15.44 -0.96
CA ALA A 387 -15.13 -15.09 -2.30
C ALA A 387 -14.01 -15.13 -3.35
N LEU A 388 -12.76 -15.42 -2.96
CA LEU A 388 -11.67 -15.69 -3.89
C LEU A 388 -11.88 -17.06 -4.53
N VAL A 389 -12.86 -17.13 -5.42
CA VAL A 389 -13.06 -18.27 -6.32
C VAL A 389 -11.81 -18.33 -7.20
N PRO A 390 -11.10 -19.47 -7.28
CA PRO A 390 -9.99 -19.62 -8.22
C PRO A 390 -10.50 -19.24 -9.59
N LEU A 391 -9.85 -18.27 -10.24
CA LEU A 391 -10.09 -18.00 -11.65
C LEU A 391 -9.92 -19.33 -12.38
N GLN A 392 -11.02 -19.89 -12.91
CA GLN A 392 -10.94 -21.04 -13.79
C GLN A 392 -10.08 -20.58 -14.97
N THR A 393 -8.85 -21.07 -15.01
CA THR A 393 -7.94 -20.82 -16.13
C THR A 393 -8.69 -21.24 -17.39
N PRO A 394 -8.83 -20.36 -18.40
CA PRO A 394 -9.34 -20.78 -19.69
C PRO A 394 -8.51 -21.98 -20.14
N LYS A 395 -9.16 -23.13 -20.34
CA LYS A 395 -8.48 -24.30 -20.88
C LYS A 395 -8.10 -23.97 -22.33
N CYS A 396 -6.82 -23.67 -22.52
CA CYS A 396 -6.10 -23.98 -23.74
C CYS A 396 -5.52 -25.41 -23.56
#